data_AF-A0A1A2Q437-F1
#
_entry.id   AF-A0A1A2Q437-F1
#
_cell.length_a   1.000
_cell.length_b   1.000
_cell.length_c   1.000
_cell.angle_alpha   90.00
_cell.angle_beta   90.00
_cell.angle_gamma   90.00
#
_symmetry.space_group_name_H-M   'P 1'
#
loop_
_entity.id
_entity.type
_entity.pdbx_description
1 polymer ?
#
loop_
_entity_poly.entity_id
_entity_poly.type
_entity_poly.pdbx_seq_one_letter_code
_entity_poly.pdbx_strand_id
1 'polypeptide(L)'
;MRFIYVAAAVGMAIGVPVAATPAHADTGVDGYVHCIGGDAKPPPPGVSAENWFPSVLVIATDFNGGVPSAQIVQRLVDMGVKPDDAATRVRCFVANQPH
;
A
#
# COMPACT_ATOMS: atom_id res chain seq x y z
N MET A 1 45.24 -18.37 -40.87
CA MET A 1 45.38 -17.64 -39.60
C MET A 1 44.00 -17.19 -39.15
N ARG A 2 43.72 -17.30 -37.86
CA ARG A 2 42.39 -17.26 -37.23
C ARG A 2 42.28 -15.90 -36.52
N PHE A 3 41.32 -15.06 -36.90
CA PHE A 3 41.07 -13.80 -36.21
C PHE A 3 39.64 -13.81 -35.66
N ILE A 4 39.56 -13.95 -34.34
CA ILE A 4 38.33 -13.92 -33.57
C ILE A 4 38.14 -12.46 -33.17
N TYR A 5 37.11 -11.79 -33.71
CA TYR A 5 36.67 -10.49 -33.21
C TYR A 5 35.67 -10.71 -32.07
N VAL A 6 36.11 -10.43 -30.85
CA VAL A 6 35.26 -10.38 -29.66
C VAL A 6 34.58 -9.01 -29.62
N ALA A 7 33.29 -8.95 -29.92
CA ALA A 7 32.47 -7.77 -29.69
C ALA A 7 32.05 -7.73 -28.21
N ALA A 8 32.66 -6.83 -27.43
CA ALA A 8 32.24 -6.55 -26.06
C ALA A 8 30.99 -5.66 -26.08
N ALA A 9 29.83 -6.24 -25.78
CA ALA A 9 28.61 -5.49 -25.52
C ALA A 9 28.62 -4.97 -24.07
N VAL A 10 28.92 -3.68 -23.89
CA VAL A 10 28.74 -3.01 -22.60
C VAL A 10 27.27 -2.61 -22.48
N GLY A 11 26.47 -3.48 -21.84
CA GLY A 11 25.11 -3.15 -21.44
C GLY A 11 25.14 -2.20 -20.25
N MET A 12 24.84 -0.92 -20.47
CA MET A 12 24.55 0.02 -19.40
C MET A 12 23.21 -0.35 -18.77
N ALA A 13 23.26 -1.07 -17.65
CA ALA A 13 22.10 -1.27 -16.80
C ALA A 13 21.80 0.07 -16.10
N ILE A 14 20.78 0.78 -16.58
CA ILE A 14 20.21 1.93 -15.89
C ILE A 14 19.51 1.38 -14.66
N GLY A 15 20.22 1.34 -13.53
CA GLY A 15 19.62 1.04 -12.24
C GLY A 15 18.62 2.14 -11.92
N VAL A 16 17.33 1.88 -12.13
CA VAL A 16 16.26 2.69 -11.55
C VAL A 16 16.50 2.63 -10.04
N PRO A 17 16.66 3.77 -9.33
CA PRO A 17 16.70 3.72 -7.90
C PRO A 17 15.32 3.25 -7.45
N VAL A 18 15.25 1.99 -6.99
CA VAL A 18 14.12 1.54 -6.19
C VAL A 18 14.12 2.48 -5.00
N ALA A 19 13.12 3.37 -4.97
CA ALA A 19 12.92 4.26 -3.84
C ALA A 19 12.92 3.39 -2.58
N ALA A 20 13.95 3.57 -1.75
CA ALA A 20 14.04 2.89 -0.48
C ALA A 20 12.77 3.24 0.29
N THR A 21 11.97 2.21 0.61
CA THR A 21 10.89 2.35 1.58
C THR A 21 11.50 2.88 2.88
N PRO A 22 10.85 3.84 3.56
CA PRO A 22 11.40 4.42 4.77
C PRO A 22 11.63 3.31 5.80
N ALA A 23 12.86 3.25 6.30
CA ALA A 23 13.27 2.36 7.37
C ALA A 23 12.42 2.66 8.62
N HIS A 24 11.65 1.67 9.06
CA HIS A 24 10.79 1.72 10.26
C HIS A 24 9.83 2.92 10.32
N ALA A 25 9.11 3.21 9.23
CA ALA A 25 7.88 4.00 9.37
C ALA A 25 6.90 3.19 10.23
N ASP A 26 6.28 3.85 11.21
CA ASP A 26 5.26 3.27 12.07
C ASP A 26 4.36 2.32 11.26
N THR A 27 4.25 1.04 11.66
CA THR A 27 3.32 0.10 11.02
C THR A 27 2.00 0.09 11.79
N GLY A 28 0.99 -0.64 11.31
CA GLY A 28 -0.32 -0.65 11.94
C GLY A 28 -1.04 0.68 11.75
N VAL A 29 -1.70 1.16 12.80
CA VAL A 29 -2.66 2.26 12.71
C VAL A 29 -1.97 3.59 12.40
N ASP A 30 -0.82 3.86 13.02
CA ASP A 30 -0.10 5.11 12.82
C ASP A 30 0.47 5.19 11.39
N GLY A 31 1.00 4.09 10.87
CA GLY A 31 1.41 3.98 9.47
C GLY A 31 0.29 4.16 8.48
N TYR A 32 -0.87 3.55 8.77
CA TYR A 32 -2.07 3.72 7.95
C TYR A 32 -2.53 5.16 7.89
N VAL A 33 -2.58 5.85 9.04
CA VAL A 33 -2.94 7.28 9.15
C VAL A 33 -1.97 8.14 8.35
N HIS A 34 -0.66 7.91 8.53
CA HIS A 34 0.37 8.65 7.82
C HIS A 34 0.30 8.44 6.30
N CYS A 35 0.03 7.21 5.86
CA CYS A 35 -0.05 6.86 4.44
C CYS A 35 -1.26 7.47 3.73
N ILE A 36 -2.42 7.54 4.39
CA ILE A 36 -3.60 8.22 3.83
C ILE A 36 -3.39 9.73 3.80
N GLY A 37 -2.75 10.27 4.84
CA GLY A 37 -2.46 11.70 4.97
C GLY A 37 -3.71 12.55 5.17
N GLY A 38 -3.59 13.85 4.84
CA GLY A 38 -4.65 14.83 5.05
C GLY A 38 -4.97 15.04 6.53
N ASP A 39 -6.27 15.08 6.86
CA ASP A 39 -6.75 15.30 8.23
C ASP A 39 -6.93 14.01 9.05
N ALA A 40 -6.50 12.86 8.50
CA ALA A 40 -6.55 11.59 9.21
C ALA A 40 -5.77 11.68 10.53
N LYS A 41 -6.39 11.20 11.61
CA LYS A 41 -5.81 11.19 12.95
C LYS A 41 -5.84 9.77 13.49
N PRO A 42 -4.87 9.37 14.32
CA PRO A 42 -4.93 8.10 15.01
C PRO A 42 -6.18 8.04 15.92
N PRO A 43 -6.68 6.83 16.22
CA PRO A 43 -7.81 6.65 17.10
C PRO A 43 -7.49 7.20 18.51
N PRO A 44 -8.48 7.76 19.22
CA PRO A 44 -8.32 8.09 20.63
C PRO A 44 -7.91 6.86 21.46
N PRO A 45 -7.23 7.04 22.61
CA PRO A 45 -6.91 5.93 23.51
C PRO A 45 -8.14 5.10 23.87
N GLY A 46 -8.04 3.78 23.75
CA GLY A 46 -9.13 2.84 24.03
C GLY A 46 -10.11 2.61 22.87
N VAL A 47 -9.93 3.27 21.72
CA VAL A 47 -10.72 3.04 20.50
C VAL A 47 -9.90 2.21 19.52
N SER A 48 -10.48 1.13 19.00
CA SER A 48 -9.82 0.30 17.98
C SER A 48 -9.87 0.96 16.60
N ALA A 49 -8.92 0.60 15.72
CA ALA A 49 -8.83 1.17 14.38
C ALA A 49 -10.06 0.89 13.52
N GLU A 50 -10.67 -0.29 13.67
CA GLU A 50 -11.86 -0.72 12.93
C GLU A 50 -13.08 0.13 13.28
N ASN A 51 -13.20 0.55 14.54
CA ASN A 51 -14.27 1.42 15.01
C ASN A 51 -14.04 2.89 14.62
N TRP A 52 -12.79 3.32 14.58
CA TRP A 52 -12.42 4.68 14.20
C TRP A 52 -12.45 4.90 12.68
N PHE A 53 -12.10 3.86 11.90
CA PHE A 53 -12.11 3.87 10.44
C PHE A 53 -13.04 2.78 9.90
N PRO A 54 -14.31 3.10 9.56
CA PRO A 54 -15.25 2.09 9.05
C PRO A 54 -14.74 1.34 7.81
N SER A 55 -13.94 2.00 6.96
CA SER A 55 -13.30 1.35 5.81
C SER A 55 -12.26 0.30 6.22
N VAL A 56 -11.54 0.46 7.33
CA VAL A 56 -10.55 -0.53 7.81
C VAL A 56 -11.25 -1.84 8.14
N LEU A 57 -12.40 -1.78 8.82
CA LEU A 57 -13.19 -2.97 9.12
C LEU A 57 -13.58 -3.72 7.84
N VAL A 58 -14.13 -3.01 6.85
CA VAL A 58 -14.54 -3.62 5.57
C VAL A 58 -13.35 -4.23 4.84
N ILE A 59 -12.25 -3.49 4.74
CA ILE A 59 -11.04 -3.96 4.05
C ILE A 59 -10.48 -5.22 4.73
N ALA A 60 -10.40 -5.23 6.07
CA ALA A 60 -9.91 -6.38 6.83
C ALA A 60 -10.81 -7.60 6.65
N THR A 61 -12.13 -7.43 6.76
CA THR A 61 -13.10 -8.52 6.55
C THR A 61 -12.99 -9.11 5.14
N ASP A 62 -12.85 -8.27 4.13
CA ASP A 62 -12.77 -8.72 2.74
C ASP A 62 -11.45 -9.43 2.42
N PHE A 63 -10.32 -8.93 2.94
CA PHE A 63 -9.05 -9.65 2.81
C PHE A 63 -9.08 -10.99 3.54
N ASN A 64 -9.68 -11.07 4.74
CA ASN A 64 -9.86 -12.33 5.46
C ASN A 64 -10.77 -13.31 4.68
N GLY A 65 -11.69 -12.80 3.86
CA GLY A 65 -12.52 -13.58 2.94
C GLY A 65 -11.86 -13.91 1.60
N GLY A 66 -10.60 -13.52 1.37
CA GLY A 66 -9.86 -13.78 0.13
C GLY A 66 -10.29 -12.90 -1.05
N VAL A 67 -10.93 -11.76 -0.80
CA VAL A 67 -11.35 -10.83 -1.86
C VAL A 67 -10.13 -10.07 -2.41
N PRO A 68 -9.92 -10.02 -3.75
CA PRO A 68 -8.82 -9.28 -4.34
C PRO A 68 -8.94 -7.76 -4.12
N SER A 69 -7.82 -7.07 -3.96
CA SER A 69 -7.78 -5.62 -3.65
C SER A 69 -8.62 -4.76 -4.59
N ALA A 70 -8.63 -5.05 -5.91
CA ALA A 70 -9.44 -4.30 -6.87
C ALA A 70 -10.95 -4.40 -6.60
N GLN A 71 -11.43 -5.55 -6.14
CA GLN A 71 -12.84 -5.73 -5.76
C GLN A 71 -13.16 -5.00 -4.44
N ILE A 72 -12.22 -4.97 -3.50
CA ILE A 72 -12.36 -4.20 -2.25
C ILE A 72 -12.45 -2.70 -2.57
N VAL A 73 -11.59 -2.20 -3.47
CA VAL A 73 -11.65 -0.81 -3.94
C VAL A 73 -13.03 -0.51 -4.55
N GLN A 74 -13.52 -1.36 -5.45
CA GLN A 74 -14.84 -1.15 -6.04
C GLN A 74 -15.96 -1.14 -4.99
N ARG A 75 -15.91 -2.05 -4.01
CA ARG A 75 -16.89 -2.07 -2.93
C ARG A 75 -16.88 -0.79 -2.10
N LEU A 76 -15.70 -0.25 -1.78
CA LEU A 76 -15.60 1.05 -1.09
C LEU A 76 -16.24 2.18 -1.93
N VAL A 77 -16.04 2.15 -3.25
CA VAL A 77 -16.68 3.11 -4.17
C VAL A 77 -18.20 2.95 -4.18
N ASP A 78 -18.71 1.73 -4.23
CA ASP A 78 -20.15 1.45 -4.20
C ASP A 78 -20.80 1.91 -2.87
N MET A 79 -20.02 1.99 -1.80
CA MET A 79 -20.42 2.55 -0.50
C MET A 79 -20.25 4.08 -0.41
N GLY A 80 -19.86 4.75 -1.50
CA GLY A 80 -19.76 6.19 -1.59
C GLY A 80 -18.39 6.80 -1.25
N VAL A 81 -17.34 5.98 -1.08
CA VAL A 81 -15.96 6.50 -0.99
C VAL A 81 -15.51 6.96 -2.37
N LYS A 82 -14.83 8.11 -2.46
CA LYS A 82 -14.28 8.56 -3.75
C LYS A 82 -13.29 7.53 -4.31
N PRO A 83 -13.25 7.29 -5.64
CA PRO A 83 -12.38 6.26 -6.23
C PRO A 83 -10.90 6.34 -5.81
N ASP A 84 -10.32 7.55 -5.83
CA ASP A 84 -8.91 7.74 -5.45
C ASP A 84 -8.66 7.51 -3.95
N ASP A 85 -9.62 7.90 -3.11
CA ASP A 85 -9.56 7.67 -1.67
C ASP A 85 -9.71 6.17 -1.35
N ALA A 86 -10.60 5.46 -2.06
CA ALA A 86 -10.80 4.03 -1.92
C ALA A 86 -9.52 3.26 -2.29
N ALA A 87 -8.91 3.59 -3.43
CA ALA A 87 -7.65 3.00 -3.86
C ALA A 87 -6.52 3.28 -2.86
N THR A 88 -6.43 4.53 -2.38
CA THR A 88 -5.44 4.94 -1.37
C THR A 88 -5.63 4.19 -0.05
N ARG A 89 -6.86 4.08 0.46
CA ARG A 89 -7.16 3.35 1.69
C ARG A 89 -6.74 1.88 1.60
N VAL A 90 -7.07 1.19 0.51
CA VAL A 90 -6.69 -0.23 0.33
C VAL A 90 -5.18 -0.39 0.22
N ARG A 91 -4.50 0.46 -0.58
CA ARG A 91 -3.04 0.46 -0.72
C ARG A 91 -2.35 0.68 0.63
N CYS A 92 -2.80 1.68 1.39
CA CYS A 92 -2.24 2.02 2.70
C CYS A 92 -2.52 0.94 3.74
N PHE A 93 -3.67 0.27 3.69
CA PHE A 93 -3.96 -0.85 4.57
C PHE A 93 -2.98 -2.01 4.36
N VAL A 94 -2.75 -2.42 3.10
CA VAL A 94 -1.82 -3.50 2.77
C VAL A 94 -0.38 -3.15 3.16
N ALA A 95 0.04 -1.92 2.89
CA ALA A 95 1.41 -1.46 3.18
C ALA A 95 1.73 -1.36 4.68
N ASN A 96 0.71 -1.27 5.54
CA ASN A 96 0.87 -1.05 6.98
C ASN A 96 0.26 -2.17 7.83
N GLN A 97 0.07 -3.37 7.29
CA GLN A 97 -0.34 -4.49 8.12
C GLN A 97 0.72 -4.78 9.19
N PRO A 98 0.33 -5.01 10.46
CA PRO A 98 1.26 -5.48 11.47
C PRO A 98 1.83 -6.84 11.05
N HIS A 99 3.16 -6.99 11.11
CA HIS A 99 3.89 -8.23 10.83
C HIS A 99 3.96 -9.13 12.06
#